data_AF-A0A8I0L4E3-F1
#
_entry.id   AF-A0A8I0L4E3-F1
#
_cell.length_a   1.000
_cell.length_b   1.000
_cell.length_c   1.000
_cell.angle_alpha   90.00
_cell.angle_beta   90.00
_cell.angle_gamma   90.00
#
_symmetry.space_group_name_H-M   'P 1'
#
loop_
_entity.id
_entity.type
_entity.pdbx_description
1 polymer ?
#
loop_
_entity_poly.entity_id
_entity_poly.type
_entity_poly.pdbx_seq_one_letter_code
_entity_poly.pdbx_strand_id
1 'polypeptide(L)'
;IVAGFLISLFSGSKYQIGGPTGAFVIIIMGVLEQYHASGLLVCTLMAGLFLIIFGFCRMGALIRFIPFPVTTGFTSGIAVVIF
;
A
#
# COMPACT_ATOMS: atom_id res chain seq x y z
N ILE A 1 -9.65 -13.31 1.23
CA ILE A 1 -9.17 -14.68 1.54
C ILE A 1 -7.82 -14.95 0.87
N VAL A 2 -7.72 -14.94 -0.46
CA VAL A 2 -6.46 -15.22 -1.18
C VAL A 2 -5.29 -14.32 -0.75
N ALA A 3 -5.49 -13.00 -0.72
CA ALA A 3 -4.44 -12.06 -0.29
C ALA A 3 -4.00 -12.27 1.17
N GLY A 4 -4.95 -12.48 2.08
CA GLY A 4 -4.66 -12.73 3.50
C GLY A 4 -3.88 -14.03 3.72
N PHE A 5 -4.18 -15.09 2.95
CA PHE A 5 -3.44 -16.35 2.98
C PHE A 5 -1.99 -16.17 2.50
N LEU A 6 -1.79 -15.50 1.36
CA LEU A 6 -0.45 -15.22 0.83
C LEU A 6 0.36 -14.36 1.80
N ILE A 7 -0.23 -13.31 2.38
CA ILE A 7 0.44 -12.48 3.37
C ILE A 7 0.79 -13.30 4.61
N SER A 8 -0.12 -14.11 5.13
CA SER A 8 0.19 -14.97 6.30
C SER A 8 1.32 -15.97 6.03
N LEU A 9 1.48 -16.45 4.79
CA LEU A 9 2.52 -17.40 4.42
C LEU A 9 3.90 -16.72 4.27
N PHE A 10 3.93 -15.49 3.76
CA PHE A 10 5.16 -14.74 3.48
C PHE A 10 5.45 -13.58 4.45
N SER A 11 4.62 -13.38 5.49
CA SER A 11 4.77 -12.27 6.44
C SER A 11 5.93 -12.49 7.41
N GLY A 12 6.68 -11.41 7.67
CA GLY A 12 7.72 -11.38 8.71
C GLY A 12 7.20 -11.16 10.13
N SER A 13 5.88 -10.99 10.34
CA SER A 13 5.29 -10.71 11.66
C SER A 13 4.10 -11.61 11.94
N LYS A 14 4.04 -12.15 13.17
CA LYS A 14 2.96 -13.04 13.64
C LYS A 14 1.60 -12.35 13.79
N TYR A 15 1.56 -11.01 13.71
CA TYR A 15 0.36 -10.20 13.96
C TYR A 15 -0.10 -9.41 12.73
N GLN A 16 0.47 -9.65 11.54
CA GLN A 16 0.13 -8.92 10.33
C GLN A 16 -1.15 -9.46 9.70
N ILE A 17 -2.18 -8.62 9.60
CA ILE A 17 -3.45 -8.93 8.93
C ILE A 17 -3.50 -8.14 7.62
N GLY A 18 -3.65 -8.84 6.50
CA GLY A 18 -3.78 -8.25 5.18
C GLY A 18 -5.24 -8.02 4.79
N GLY A 19 -5.62 -6.76 4.57
CA GLY A 19 -6.95 -6.35 4.11
C GLY A 19 -6.93 -5.02 3.35
N PRO A 20 -8.02 -4.66 2.64
CA PRO A 20 -8.10 -3.39 1.92
C PRO A 20 -8.13 -2.22 2.91
N THR A 21 -7.14 -1.33 2.82
CA THR A 21 -7.02 -0.14 3.68
C THR A 21 -7.76 1.04 3.06
N GLY A 22 -8.37 1.91 3.88
CA GLY A 22 -9.05 3.12 3.38
C GLY A 22 -8.13 4.02 2.53
N ALA A 23 -6.85 4.09 2.88
CA ALA A 23 -5.80 4.77 2.11
C ALA A 23 -5.73 4.30 0.64
N PHE A 24 -5.96 3.00 0.41
CA PHE A 24 -5.85 2.40 -0.91
C PHE A 24 -7.06 2.72 -1.79
N VAL A 25 -8.25 2.81 -1.19
CA VAL A 25 -9.51 3.11 -1.91
C VAL A 25 -9.46 4.50 -2.56
N ILE A 26 -8.92 5.49 -1.85
CA ILE A 26 -8.79 6.87 -2.34
C ILE A 26 -7.89 6.91 -3.59
N ILE A 27 -6.77 6.17 -3.57
CA ILE A 27 -5.85 6.09 -4.69
C ILE A 27 -6.50 5.39 -5.88
N ILE A 28 -7.20 4.28 -5.65
CA ILE A 28 -7.90 3.54 -6.71
C ILE A 28 -8.91 4.44 -7.42
N MET A 29 -9.71 5.20 -6.68
CA MET A 29 -10.72 6.09 -7.27
C MET A 29 -10.06 7.13 -8.18
N GLY A 30 -8.98 7.77 -7.74
CA GLY A 30 -8.23 8.72 -8.57
C GLY A 30 -7.66 8.10 -9.85
N VAL A 31 -7.16 6.86 -9.78
CA VAL A 31 -6.65 6.15 -10.98
C VAL A 31 -7.80 5.70 -11.89
N LEU A 32 -8.92 5.23 -11.35
CA LEU A 32 -10.07 4.79 -12.14
C LEU A 32 -10.69 5.93 -12.93
N GLU A 33 -10.78 7.13 -12.35
CA GLU A 33 -11.32 8.31 -13.05
C GLU A 33 -10.45 8.73 -14.24
N GLN A 34 -9.12 8.57 -14.15
CA GLN A 34 -8.19 9.01 -15.20
C GLN A 34 -7.84 7.91 -16.22
N TYR A 35 -7.71 6.67 -15.78
CA TYR A 35 -7.13 5.58 -16.59
C TYR A 35 -8.02 4.32 -16.67
N HIS A 36 -9.23 4.38 -16.11
CA HIS A 36 -10.18 3.27 -16.06
C HIS A 36 -9.58 1.98 -15.45
N ALA A 37 -10.29 0.87 -15.58
CA ALA A 37 -9.92 -0.40 -14.95
C ALA A 37 -8.59 -0.98 -15.45
N SER A 38 -8.25 -0.75 -16.71
CA SER A 38 -6.99 -1.20 -17.33
C SER A 38 -5.77 -0.51 -16.71
N GLY A 39 -5.85 0.80 -16.45
CA GLY A 39 -4.78 1.54 -15.78
C GLY A 39 -4.53 1.04 -14.36
N LEU A 40 -5.59 0.74 -13.61
CA LEU A 40 -5.48 0.23 -12.25
C LEU A 40 -4.71 -1.10 -12.17
N LEU A 41 -4.97 -2.01 -13.12
CA LEU A 41 -4.34 -3.32 -13.15
C LEU A 41 -2.82 -3.20 -13.44
N VAL A 42 -2.44 -2.31 -14.35
CA VAL A 42 -1.03 -2.02 -14.63
C VAL A 42 -0.35 -1.37 -13.43
N CYS A 43 -0.97 -0.35 -12.82
CA CYS A 43 -0.43 0.34 -11.64
C CYS A 43 -0.20 -0.62 -10.46
N THR A 44 -1.16 -1.51 -10.20
CA THR A 44 -1.06 -2.49 -9.10
C THR A 44 0.02 -3.54 -9.35
N LEU A 45 0.18 -4.01 -10.58
CA LEU A 45 1.29 -4.91 -10.95
C LEU A 45 2.65 -4.22 -10.79
N MET A 46 2.78 -2.97 -11.25
CA MET A 46 4.00 -2.18 -11.09
C MET A 46 4.34 -1.95 -9.62
N ALA A 47 3.34 -1.58 -8.81
CA ALA A 47 3.53 -1.41 -7.36
C ALA A 47 4.02 -2.71 -6.70
N GLY A 48 3.45 -3.86 -7.06
CA GLY A 48 3.90 -5.17 -6.59
C GLY A 48 5.35 -5.46 -6.98
N LEU A 49 5.72 -5.17 -8.23
CA LEU A 49 7.10 -5.35 -8.71
C LEU A 49 8.09 -4.46 -7.92
N PHE A 50 7.74 -3.19 -7.69
CA PHE A 50 8.58 -2.29 -6.88
C PHE A 50 8.74 -2.79 -5.44
N LEU A 51 7.68 -3.30 -4.81
CA LEU A 51 7.75 -3.88 -3.47
C LEU A 51 8.69 -5.09 -3.41
N ILE A 52 8.65 -5.96 -4.43
CA ILE A 52 9.56 -7.11 -4.54
C ILE A 52 11.02 -6.62 -4.67
N ILE A 53 11.27 -5.65 -5.55
CA ILE A 53 12.62 -5.07 -5.74
C ILE A 53 13.13 -4.45 -4.44
N PHE A 54 12.33 -3.63 -3.76
CA PHE A 54 12.70 -3.02 -2.48
C PHE A 54 12.92 -4.06 -1.37
N GLY A 55 12.16 -5.15 -1.39
CA GLY A 55 12.36 -6.31 -0.51
C GLY A 55 13.72 -6.97 -0.73
N PHE A 56 14.08 -7.26 -1.98
CA PHE A 56 15.38 -7.85 -2.33
C PHE A 56 16.56 -6.91 -2.01
N CYS A 57 16.42 -5.60 -2.26
CA CYS A 57 17.43 -4.61 -1.91
C CYS A 57 17.50 -4.31 -0.40
N ARG A 58 16.67 -4.96 0.44
CA ARG A 58 16.57 -4.73 1.90
C ARG A 58 16.36 -3.25 2.25
N MET A 59 15.68 -2.51 1.38
CA MET A 59 15.42 -1.07 1.51
C MET A 59 14.37 -0.73 2.58
N GLY A 60 13.85 -1.72 3.31
CA GLY A 60 12.94 -1.49 4.43
C GLY A 60 13.54 -0.60 5.54
N ALA A 61 14.87 -0.54 5.68
CA ALA A 61 15.53 0.37 6.61
C ALA A 61 15.33 1.85 6.25
N LEU A 62 15.09 2.18 4.97
CA LEU A 62 14.88 3.57 4.54
C LEU A 62 13.58 4.18 5.08
N ILE A 63 12.61 3.34 5.46
CA ILE A 63 11.34 3.80 6.06
C ILE A 63 11.61 4.59 7.35
N ARG A 64 12.73 4.33 8.04
CA ARG A 64 13.13 5.09 9.25
C ARG A 64 13.52 6.55 8.97
N PHE A 65 13.81 6.93 7.73
CA PHE A 65 14.10 8.31 7.36
C PHE A 65 12.83 9.12 7.08
N ILE A 66 11.65 8.49 7.02
CA ILE A 66 10.39 9.21 6.83
C ILE A 66 10.07 9.96 8.13
N PRO A 67 9.94 11.30 8.10
CA PRO A 67 9.71 12.09 9.30
C PRO A 67 8.29 11.86 9.84
N PHE A 68 8.17 11.82 11.17
CA PHE A 68 6.89 11.58 11.85
C PHE A 68 5.74 12.49 11.39
N PRO A 69 5.93 13.82 11.18
CA PRO A 69 4.91 14.71 10.64
C PRO A 69 4.27 14.25 9.31
N VAL A 70 5.01 13.56 8.46
CA VAL A 70 4.47 13.06 7.17
C VAL A 70 3.53 11.88 7.43
N THR A 71 3.92 10.95 8.30
CA THR A 71 3.09 9.78 8.62
C THR A 71 1.80 10.16 9.37
N THR A 72 1.88 11.12 10.29
CA THR A 72 0.70 11.62 11.02
C THR A 72 -0.20 12.46 10.12
N GLY A 73 0.37 13.34 9.30
CA GLY A 73 -0.37 14.13 8.31
C GLY A 73 -1.06 13.27 7.25
N PHE A 74 -0.42 12.18 6.80
CA PHE A 74 -1.04 11.24 5.88
C PHE A 74 -2.24 10.54 6.53
N THR A 75 -2.10 10.09 7.78
CA THR A 75 -3.18 9.41 8.51
C THR A 75 -4.37 10.35 8.77
N SER A 76 -4.12 11.59 9.18
CA SER A 76 -5.18 12.59 9.36
C SER A 76 -5.82 12.98 8.03
N GLY A 77 -5.04 13.09 6.95
CA GLY A 77 -5.55 13.34 5.61
C GLY A 77 -6.53 12.25 5.15
N ILE A 78 -6.19 10.98 5.36
CA ILE A 78 -7.10 9.86 5.08
C ILE A 78 -8.37 9.97 5.91
N ALA A 79 -8.27 10.32 7.20
CA ALA A 79 -9.43 10.45 8.08
C ALA A 79 -10.39 11.55 7.60
N VAL A 80 -9.87 12.68 7.11
CA VAL A 80 -10.70 13.78 6.58
C VAL A 80 -11.35 13.43 5.25
N VAL A 81 -10.67 12.68 4.37
CA VAL A 81 -11.24 12.29 3.07
C VAL A 81 -12.36 11.24 3.22
N ILE A 82 -12.29 10.41 4.26
CA ILE A 82 -13.31 9.38 4.53
C ILE A 82 -14.56 9.95 5.24
N PHE A 83 -14.41 11.03 6.01
CA PHE A 83 -15.51 11.70 6.72
C PHE A 83 -16.44 12.43 5.74
#